data_AF-A0A1U7M9Y7-F1
#
_entry.id   AF-A0A1U7M9Y7-F1
#
_cell.length_a   1.000
_cell.length_b   1.000
_cell.length_c   1.000
_cell.angle_alpha   90.00
_cell.angle_beta   90.00
_cell.angle_gamma   90.00
#
_symmetry.space_group_name_H-M   'P 1'
#
loop_
_entity.id
_entity.type
_entity.pdbx_description
1 polymer ?
#
loop_
_entity_poly.entity_id
_entity_poly.type
_entity_poly.pdbx_seq_one_letter_code
_entity_poly.pdbx_strand_id
1 'polypeptide(L)'
;MPWYGDLADIPAGFLYCDGTNGTPDLRGRTLVGTGLWNDAYGSTIYSLGSFGGERVHKLTIEEMPAHDHTTSLTINSGDGYVARGLYAGGRNDGSVNRVSNLSGGDRPHNNMQPYMPVHWIIKL
;
A
#
# COMPACT_ATOMS: atom_id res chain seq x y z
N MET A 1 23.18 -9.51 14.77
CA MET A 1 22.75 -8.58 15.86
C MET A 1 22.81 -7.15 15.37
N PRO A 2 22.00 -6.23 15.92
CA PRO A 2 22.11 -4.81 15.62
C PRO A 2 23.39 -4.20 16.22
N TRP A 3 23.99 -3.24 15.52
CA TRP A 3 25.18 -2.49 15.87
C TRP A 3 24.96 -1.00 15.57
N TYR A 4 25.24 -0.14 16.54
CA TYR A 4 25.02 1.31 16.45
C TYR A 4 26.33 2.12 16.44
N GLY A 5 27.49 1.47 16.32
CA GLY A 5 28.79 2.13 16.20
C GLY A 5 29.22 2.33 14.74
N ASP A 6 30.42 2.89 14.56
CA ASP A 6 31.03 3.05 13.23
C ASP A 6 31.29 1.67 12.58
N LEU A 7 31.25 1.60 11.26
CA LEU A 7 31.58 0.40 10.50
C LEU A 7 33.08 0.07 10.56
N ALA A 8 33.94 1.08 10.76
CA ALA A 8 35.38 0.90 10.96
C ALA A 8 35.70 0.21 12.30
N ASP A 9 34.80 0.33 13.29
CA ASP A 9 34.97 -0.17 14.65
C ASP A 9 34.16 -1.44 14.94
N ILE A 10 33.78 -2.19 13.91
CA ILE A 10 33.09 -3.48 14.10
C ILE A 10 33.98 -4.39 14.96
N PRO A 11 33.44 -4.99 16.05
CA PRO A 11 34.22 -5.86 16.92
C PRO A 11 34.87 -7.02 16.17
N ALA A 12 36.10 -7.36 16.55
CA ALA A 12 36.80 -8.50 15.98
C ALA A 12 35.97 -9.78 16.08
N GLY A 13 35.95 -10.56 15.00
CA GLY A 13 35.13 -11.77 14.89
C GLY A 13 33.69 -11.52 14.42
N PHE A 14 33.34 -10.29 14.03
CA PHE A 14 32.07 -9.97 13.39
C PHE A 14 32.28 -9.38 11.98
N LEU A 15 31.28 -9.56 11.13
CA LEU A 15 31.21 -8.99 9.79
C LEU A 15 29.91 -8.22 9.59
N TYR A 16 29.99 -7.15 8.81
CA TYR A 16 28.82 -6.41 8.34
C TYR A 16 27.99 -7.24 7.36
N CYS A 17 26.67 -7.20 7.49
CA CYS A 17 25.74 -7.93 6.64
C CYS A 17 25.39 -7.15 5.37
N ASP A 18 26.31 -7.14 4.41
CA ASP A 18 26.18 -6.42 3.14
C ASP A 18 26.19 -7.33 1.89
N GLY A 19 26.19 -8.64 2.08
CA GLY A 19 26.27 -9.61 0.99
C GLY A 19 27.69 -10.04 0.62
N THR A 20 28.71 -9.42 1.22
CA THR A 20 30.11 -9.79 1.02
C THR A 20 30.56 -10.84 2.04
N ASN A 21 31.68 -11.53 1.76
CA ASN A 21 32.32 -12.47 2.70
C ASN A 21 31.37 -13.57 3.24
N GLY A 22 30.38 -13.99 2.44
CA GLY A 22 29.40 -15.00 2.81
C GLY A 22 28.30 -14.51 3.77
N THR A 23 28.26 -13.21 4.09
CA THR A 23 27.17 -12.61 4.87
C THR A 23 25.92 -12.41 4.01
N PRO A 24 24.70 -12.42 4.59
CA PRO A 24 23.51 -11.95 3.89
C PRO A 24 23.53 -10.42 3.75
N ASP A 25 22.91 -9.87 2.70
CA ASP A 25 22.68 -8.42 2.61
C ASP A 25 21.41 -8.03 3.37
N LEU A 26 21.58 -7.45 4.56
CA LEU A 26 20.49 -7.04 5.44
C LEU A 26 20.22 -5.53 5.43
N ARG A 27 20.85 -4.79 4.52
CA ARG A 27 20.68 -3.33 4.43
C ARG A 27 19.25 -2.97 4.04
N GLY A 28 18.62 -2.13 4.86
CA GLY A 28 17.23 -1.71 4.65
C GLY A 28 16.19 -2.82 4.85
N ARG A 29 16.55 -3.92 5.52
CA ARG A 29 15.67 -5.07 5.74
C ARG A 29 15.26 -5.23 7.19
N THR A 30 14.06 -5.76 7.38
CA THR A 30 13.57 -6.26 8.67
C THR A 30 13.67 -7.78 8.66
N LEU A 31 14.14 -8.36 9.77
CA LEU A 31 14.27 -9.81 9.90
C LEU A 31 12.93 -10.46 10.21
N VAL A 32 12.66 -11.59 9.54
CA VAL A 32 11.52 -12.45 9.77
C VAL A 32 12.04 -13.85 10.13
N GLY A 33 11.43 -14.48 11.13
CA GLY A 33 11.77 -15.86 11.50
C GLY A 33 11.43 -16.84 10.37
N THR A 34 12.32 -17.80 10.12
CA THR A 34 12.08 -18.83 9.09
C THR A 34 11.01 -19.83 9.53
N GLY A 35 10.34 -20.45 8.56
CA GLY A 35 9.39 -21.54 8.79
C GLY A 35 8.00 -21.25 8.21
N LEU A 36 7.08 -22.19 8.44
CA LEU A 36 5.68 -22.03 8.07
C LEU A 36 4.97 -21.14 9.11
N TRP A 37 4.41 -20.03 8.65
CA TRP A 37 3.55 -19.14 9.41
C TRP A 37 2.11 -19.25 8.91
N ASN A 38 1.15 -19.29 9.83
CA ASN A 38 -0.28 -19.36 9.51
C ASN A 38 -1.03 -18.31 10.33
N ASP A 39 -1.90 -17.54 9.68
CA ASP A 39 -2.82 -16.61 10.32
C ASP A 39 -4.16 -16.54 9.58
N ALA A 40 -5.00 -15.56 9.91
CA ALA A 40 -6.31 -15.37 9.30
C ALA A 40 -6.25 -15.05 7.79
N TYR A 41 -5.08 -14.67 7.27
CA TYR A 41 -4.85 -14.32 5.87
C TYR A 41 -4.18 -15.45 5.07
N GLY A 42 -3.89 -16.59 5.72
CA GLY A 42 -3.41 -17.79 5.05
C GLY A 42 -2.07 -18.32 5.58
N SER A 43 -1.38 -19.07 4.73
CA SER A 43 -0.14 -19.77 5.05
C SER A 43 1.02 -19.24 4.20
N THR A 44 2.14 -18.87 4.84
CA THR A 44 3.36 -18.44 4.16
C THR A 44 4.56 -19.22 4.69
N ILE A 45 5.43 -19.70 3.80
CA ILE A 45 6.69 -20.33 4.18
C ILE A 45 7.82 -19.31 4.00
N TYR A 46 8.45 -18.92 5.11
CA TYR A 46 9.63 -18.08 5.12
C TYR A 46 10.89 -18.94 5.02
N SER A 47 11.39 -19.13 3.81
CA SER A 47 12.64 -19.87 3.56
C SER A 47 13.86 -19.05 3.96
N LEU A 48 14.90 -19.71 4.46
CA LEU A 48 16.17 -19.05 4.79
C LEU A 48 16.75 -18.34 3.56
N GLY A 49 17.15 -17.08 3.71
CA GLY A 49 17.71 -16.25 2.64
C GLY A 49 16.69 -15.71 1.64
N SER A 50 15.40 -16.03 1.79
CA SER A 50 14.35 -15.40 0.99
C SER A 50 14.18 -13.92 1.38
N PHE A 51 13.81 -13.11 0.40
CA PHE A 51 13.53 -11.69 0.57
C PHE A 51 12.12 -11.38 0.06
N GLY A 52 11.47 -10.40 0.69
CA GLY A 52 10.15 -9.93 0.30
C GLY A 52 9.84 -8.58 0.93
N GLY A 53 8.58 -8.16 0.81
CA GLY A 53 8.07 -6.87 1.29
C GLY A 53 8.35 -5.72 0.32
N GLU A 54 7.70 -4.58 0.59
CA GLU A 54 7.77 -3.38 -0.24
C GLU A 54 7.96 -2.14 0.64
N ARG A 55 8.93 -1.29 0.30
CA ARG A 55 9.14 0.00 0.99
C ARG A 55 8.05 1.02 0.63
N VAL A 56 7.54 0.94 -0.60
CA VAL A 56 6.60 1.88 -1.20
C VAL A 56 5.60 1.05 -1.98
N HIS A 57 4.30 1.27 -1.73
CA HIS A 57 3.23 0.45 -2.29
C HIS A 57 2.21 1.33 -3.04
N LYS A 58 1.73 0.84 -4.17
CA LYS A 58 0.68 1.47 -4.97
C LYS A 58 -0.55 0.58 -4.94
N LEU A 59 -1.66 1.12 -4.46
CA LEU A 59 -2.92 0.39 -4.42
C LEU A 59 -3.34 -0.06 -5.82
N THR A 60 -3.84 -1.28 -5.89
CA THR A 60 -4.48 -1.89 -7.04
C THR A 60 -5.99 -1.81 -6.92
N ILE A 61 -6.70 -2.12 -8.01
CA ILE A 61 -8.17 -2.17 -8.00
C ILE A 61 -8.68 -3.24 -7.04
N GLU A 62 -7.98 -4.38 -6.92
CA GLU A 62 -8.35 -5.48 -6.02
C GLU A 62 -8.21 -5.11 -4.53
N GLU A 63 -7.40 -4.10 -4.22
CA GLU A 63 -7.20 -3.58 -2.86
C GLU A 63 -8.18 -2.45 -2.49
N MET A 64 -9.07 -2.04 -3.42
CA MET A 64 -10.09 -1.04 -3.13
C MET A 64 -11.38 -1.68 -2.60
N PRO A 65 -11.87 -1.28 -1.41
CA PRO A 65 -13.18 -1.71 -0.94
C PRO A 65 -14.30 -1.29 -1.91
N ALA A 66 -15.35 -2.11 -1.99
CA ALA A 66 -16.55 -1.76 -2.73
C ALA A 66 -17.17 -0.48 -2.16
N HIS A 67 -17.47 0.47 -3.05
CA HIS A 67 -18.06 1.75 -2.72
C HIS A 67 -18.96 2.23 -3.85
N ASP A 68 -19.92 3.10 -3.55
CA ASP A 68 -20.80 3.73 -4.52
C ASP A 68 -20.95 5.23 -4.25
N HIS A 69 -21.51 5.93 -5.23
CA HIS A 69 -21.84 7.34 -5.11
C HIS A 69 -23.28 7.57 -5.57
N THR A 70 -24.04 8.33 -4.79
CA THR A 70 -25.38 8.80 -5.16
C THR A 70 -25.32 10.29 -5.50
N THR A 71 -25.98 10.69 -6.59
CA THR A 71 -26.15 12.11 -6.92
C THR A 71 -27.65 12.43 -6.89
N SER A 72 -28.03 13.47 -6.14
CA SER A 72 -29.42 13.93 -6.06
C SER A 72 -29.62 15.19 -6.90
N LEU A 73 -30.77 15.26 -7.58
CA LEU A 73 -31.20 16.43 -8.34
C LEU A 73 -32.39 17.07 -7.62
N THR A 74 -32.22 18.31 -7.17
CA THR A 74 -33.33 19.12 -6.68
C THR A 74 -33.76 20.09 -7.77
N ILE A 75 -35.01 19.97 -8.23
CA ILE A 75 -35.61 20.91 -9.19
C ILE A 75 -36.53 21.86 -8.41
N ASN A 76 -36.10 23.11 -8.22
CA ASN A 76 -36.95 24.14 -7.65
C ASN A 76 -37.83 24.74 -8.75
N SER A 77 -39.14 24.55 -8.65
CA SER A 77 -40.13 25.12 -9.58
C SER A 77 -40.76 26.36 -8.94
N GLY A 78 -40.37 27.56 -9.38
CA GLY A 78 -41.09 28.81 -9.06
C GLY A 78 -42.24 29.04 -10.04
N ASP A 79 -43.39 29.50 -9.54
CA ASP A 79 -44.61 29.89 -10.27
C ASP A 79 -45.08 28.92 -11.37
N GLY A 80 -45.73 27.82 -10.97
CA GLY A 80 -46.66 27.08 -11.82
C GLY A 80 -46.05 26.24 -12.97
N TYR A 81 -44.74 26.34 -13.20
CA TYR A 81 -44.04 25.44 -14.10
C TYR A 81 -43.68 24.16 -13.35
N VAL A 82 -44.50 23.11 -13.50
CA VAL A 82 -44.08 21.76 -13.11
C VAL A 82 -42.70 21.48 -13.69
N ALA A 83 -41.77 21.04 -12.84
CA ALA A 83 -40.50 20.49 -13.25
C ALA A 83 -40.72 19.42 -14.33
N ARG A 84 -40.68 19.78 -15.62
CA ARG A 84 -40.68 18.82 -16.74
C ARG A 84 -39.29 18.18 -16.89
N GLY A 85 -38.60 17.98 -15.78
CA GLY A 85 -37.44 17.12 -15.66
C GLY A 85 -37.94 15.79 -15.15
N LEU A 86 -38.03 14.82 -16.07
CA LEU A 86 -38.50 13.43 -15.90
C LEU A 86 -40.03 13.28 -15.99
N TYR A 87 -40.48 13.00 -17.21
CA TYR A 87 -41.84 12.65 -17.64
C TYR A 87 -42.83 13.79 -17.88
N ALA A 88 -42.80 14.37 -19.09
CA ALA A 88 -44.01 14.88 -19.73
C ALA A 88 -43.83 14.99 -21.25
N GLY A 89 -44.25 13.94 -21.98
CA GLY A 89 -44.73 14.05 -23.36
C GLY A 89 -43.70 14.41 -24.43
N GLY A 90 -42.94 13.41 -24.87
CA GLY A 90 -42.03 13.49 -26.03
C GLY A 90 -40.85 12.57 -25.81
N ARG A 91 -40.72 11.53 -26.64
CA ARG A 91 -39.60 10.56 -26.54
C ARG A 91 -38.29 11.26 -26.91
N ASN A 92 -37.65 11.87 -25.93
CA ASN A 92 -36.22 12.14 -25.94
C ASN A 92 -35.60 11.21 -24.90
N ASP A 93 -35.25 10.01 -25.35
CA ASP A 93 -34.54 8.98 -24.61
C ASP A 93 -33.07 9.41 -24.41
N GLY A 94 -32.88 10.47 -23.62
CA GLY A 94 -31.56 11.02 -23.31
C GLY A 94 -31.20 10.68 -21.86
N SER A 95 -30.28 9.74 -21.66
CA SER A 95 -29.68 9.50 -20.34
C SER A 95 -28.88 10.73 -19.90
N VAL A 96 -29.23 11.31 -18.75
CA VAL A 96 -28.39 12.34 -18.10
C VAL A 96 -27.42 11.64 -17.16
N ASN A 97 -26.24 11.29 -17.67
CA ASN A 97 -25.16 10.72 -16.85
C ASN A 97 -24.50 11.83 -16.02
N ARG A 98 -24.81 11.88 -14.71
CA ARG A 98 -24.03 12.66 -13.74
C ARG A 98 -22.99 11.75 -13.10
N VAL A 99 -21.74 11.92 -13.51
CA VAL A 99 -20.59 11.24 -12.90
C VAL A 99 -19.92 12.17 -11.90
N SER A 100 -19.43 11.61 -10.79
CA SER A 100 -18.53 12.34 -9.90
C SER A 100 -17.20 12.62 -10.61
N ASN A 101 -16.49 13.64 -10.16
CA ASN A 101 -15.14 13.88 -10.64
C ASN A 101 -14.19 12.82 -10.08
N LEU A 102 -13.18 12.46 -10.88
CA LEU A 102 -12.05 11.67 -10.39
C LEU A 102 -11.32 12.45 -9.29
N SER A 103 -10.98 11.75 -8.20
CA SER A 103 -10.20 12.29 -7.09
C SER A 103 -9.07 11.31 -6.76
N GLY A 104 -7.94 11.86 -6.29
CA GLY A 104 -6.72 11.11 -6.03
C GLY A 104 -5.69 11.22 -7.16
N GLY A 105 -4.43 10.95 -6.84
CA GLY A 105 -3.31 11.06 -7.79
C GLY A 105 -2.71 9.73 -8.23
N ASP A 106 -3.27 8.60 -7.76
CA ASP A 106 -2.77 7.25 -8.04
C ASP A 106 -1.25 7.11 -7.81
N ARG A 107 -0.76 7.81 -6.77
CA ARG A 107 0.65 7.83 -6.38
C ARG A 107 0.88 6.78 -5.30
N PRO A 108 2.01 6.07 -5.34
CA PRO A 108 2.34 5.15 -4.28
C PRO A 108 2.58 5.88 -2.95
N HIS A 109 2.40 5.16 -1.85
CA HIS A 109 2.61 5.66 -0.49
C HIS A 109 3.72 4.88 0.22
N ASN A 110 4.30 5.49 1.25
CA ASN A 110 5.27 4.83 2.11
C ASN A 110 4.60 3.69 2.89
N ASN A 111 5.16 2.48 2.80
CA ASN A 111 4.70 1.31 3.54
C ASN A 111 5.61 0.98 4.73
N MET A 112 6.62 1.82 5.00
CA MET A 112 7.50 1.64 6.16
C MET A 112 6.85 2.19 7.43
N GLN A 113 6.77 1.33 8.43
CA GLN A 113 6.60 1.73 9.84
C GLN A 113 7.74 2.67 10.27
N PRO A 114 7.55 3.52 11.31
CA PRO A 114 8.65 4.31 11.88
C PRO A 114 9.85 3.43 12.25
N TYR A 115 11.06 3.87 11.90
CA TYR A 115 12.27 3.07 12.09
C TYR A 115 13.48 3.92 12.48
N MET A 116 14.46 3.27 13.11
CA MET A 116 15.81 3.79 13.31
C MET A 116 16.79 2.80 12.67
N PRO A 117 17.56 3.19 11.64
CA PRO A 117 18.49 2.29 11.00
C PRO A 117 19.69 2.01 11.92
N VAL A 118 20.10 0.74 11.95
CA VAL A 118 21.30 0.24 12.62
C VAL A 118 22.02 -0.72 11.69
N HIS A 119 23.31 -0.94 11.91
CA HIS A 119 24.06 -1.93 11.15
C HIS A 119 23.70 -3.32 11.63
N TRP A 120 23.47 -4.25 10.70
CA TRP A 120 23.42 -5.66 11.03
C TRP A 120 24.84 -6.23 10.93
N ILE A 121 25.32 -6.82 12.01
CA ILE A 121 26.57 -7.58 12.02
C ILE A 121 26.31 -9.03 12.45
N ILE A 122 27.06 -9.98 11.90
CA ILE A 122 27.04 -11.39 12.28
C ILE A 122 28.40 -11.84 12.75
N LYS A 123 28.43 -12.79 13.68
CA LYS A 123 29.66 -13.40 14.12
C LYS A 123 30.18 -14.36 13.05
N LEU A 124 31.50 -14.40 12.87
CA LEU A 124 32.21 -15.45 12.14
C LEU A 124 32.07 -16.82 12.82
#